data_AF-A0A285F284-F1
#
_entry.id   AF-A0A285F284-F1
#
_cell.length_a   1.000
_cell.length_b   1.000
_cell.length_c   1.000
_cell.angle_alpha   90.00
_cell.angle_beta   90.00
_cell.angle_gamma   90.00
#
_symmetry.space_group_name_H-M   'P 1'
#
loop_
_entity.id
_entity.type
_entity.pdbx_description
1 polymer ?
#
loop_
_entity_poly.entity_id
_entity_poly.type
_entity_poly.pdbx_seq_one_letter_code
_entity_poly.pdbx_strand_id
1 'polypeptide(L)'
;MSNLMKSNSSQDYQIKKVFNNNVVLVTQGDQLDNSSKEVILVGKGLGFAKKAGDIIENDSLNIDKEFIPANDEKKEQYNQLVKTVNEEIIGLTTEIIAMVSEELNEELDKHIHIALTDHIAFALKRIKEGMEISNPFLPETKTLYNEEYRLAKKAVEMIEERSGIPIPEGEVGFITLHIHGARTKQGVSRAVKYTSLIKEMIDFIEGRLEIAISHDSLNYARLVSHLRFALERIETNKINQNPLLEKIKDDLKQSYQIAEELSDLIYKRLEIVVPDDEKGYLAMHLERLKKNLD
;
A
#
# COMPACT_ATOMS: atom_id res chain seq x y z
N MET A 1 13.22 -43.97 -27.73
CA MET A 1 13.85 -42.75 -28.29
C MET A 1 12.77 -41.90 -28.90
N SER A 2 12.22 -40.96 -28.13
CA SER A 2 11.37 -39.88 -28.67
C SER A 2 11.75 -38.59 -27.94
N ASN A 3 12.65 -37.84 -28.55
CA ASN A 3 12.90 -36.45 -28.20
C ASN A 3 11.64 -35.66 -28.58
N LEU A 4 10.79 -35.33 -27.61
CA LEU A 4 9.88 -34.21 -27.77
C LEU A 4 10.60 -32.94 -27.36
N MET A 5 10.78 -32.09 -28.36
CA MET A 5 11.41 -30.78 -28.31
C MET A 5 10.77 -29.89 -27.24
N LYS A 6 11.65 -29.20 -26.52
CA LYS A 6 11.37 -27.97 -25.78
C LYS A 6 10.69 -26.96 -26.71
N SER A 7 9.51 -26.46 -26.35
CA SER A 7 8.97 -25.23 -26.91
C SER A 7 9.41 -24.05 -26.03
N ASN A 8 10.66 -23.60 -26.18
CA ASN A 8 11.06 -22.26 -25.75
C ASN A 8 10.90 -21.35 -26.97
N SER A 9 9.82 -20.56 -27.02
CA SER A 9 9.73 -19.42 -27.93
C SER A 9 10.59 -18.29 -27.34
N SER A 10 11.85 -18.18 -27.78
CA SER A 10 12.72 -17.06 -27.42
C SER A 10 12.17 -15.78 -28.05
N GLN A 11 11.40 -15.00 -27.28
CA GLN A 11 10.98 -13.66 -27.68
C GLN A 11 12.05 -12.66 -27.28
N ASP A 12 12.63 -11.98 -28.27
CA ASP A 12 13.62 -10.92 -28.06
C ASP A 12 12.93 -9.64 -27.59
N TYR A 13 13.56 -8.94 -26.65
CA TYR A 13 13.10 -7.65 -26.18
C TYR A 13 13.94 -6.52 -26.79
N GLN A 14 13.29 -5.53 -27.40
CA GLN A 14 13.99 -4.34 -27.89
C GLN A 14 13.88 -3.19 -26.89
N ILE A 15 14.99 -2.59 -26.48
CA ILE A 15 15.01 -1.48 -25.53
C ILE A 15 14.41 -0.22 -26.17
N LYS A 16 13.37 0.32 -25.55
CA LYS A 16 12.80 1.63 -25.87
C LYS A 16 13.42 2.73 -25.01
N LYS A 17 13.72 2.45 -23.73
CA LYS A 17 14.30 3.42 -22.79
C LYS A 17 15.08 2.70 -21.68
N VAL A 18 16.16 3.32 -21.20
CA VAL A 18 16.93 2.86 -20.02
C VAL A 18 16.64 3.82 -18.88
N PHE A 19 16.16 3.32 -17.74
CA PHE A 19 15.89 4.16 -16.56
C PHE A 19 17.09 4.21 -15.63
N ASN A 20 17.75 3.08 -15.42
CA ASN A 20 19.04 2.98 -14.73
C ASN A 20 19.74 1.66 -15.10
N ASN A 21 20.83 1.32 -14.39
CA ASN A 21 21.60 0.09 -14.64
C ASN A 21 20.79 -1.20 -14.48
N ASN A 22 19.67 -1.18 -13.76
CA ASN A 22 18.89 -2.37 -13.42
C ASN A 22 17.49 -2.38 -14.07
N VAL A 23 17.02 -1.25 -14.60
CA VAL A 23 15.64 -1.10 -15.07
C VAL A 23 15.59 -0.52 -16.49
N VAL A 24 14.90 -1.22 -17.38
CA VAL A 24 14.72 -0.82 -18.79
C VAL A 24 13.26 -0.98 -19.23
N LEU A 25 12.80 -0.08 -20.10
CA LEU A 25 11.54 -0.22 -20.85
C LEU A 25 11.87 -0.87 -22.20
N VAL A 26 11.18 -1.96 -22.51
CA VAL A 26 11.34 -2.72 -23.75
C VAL A 26 10.02 -2.84 -24.49
N THR A 27 10.08 -3.18 -25.77
CA THR A 27 8.96 -3.69 -26.56
C THR A 27 9.18 -5.17 -26.82
N GLN A 28 8.18 -5.98 -26.44
CA GLN A 28 8.05 -7.38 -26.80
C GLN A 28 7.19 -7.47 -28.06
N GLY A 29 7.71 -8.15 -29.08
CA GLY A 29 7.00 -8.39 -30.32
C GLY A 29 7.20 -9.82 -30.79
N ASP A 30 6.12 -10.42 -31.30
CA ASP A 30 6.21 -11.53 -32.25
C ASP A 30 6.23 -10.88 -33.65
N GLN A 31 7.11 -11.31 -34.57
CA GLN A 31 7.20 -10.70 -35.91
C GLN A 31 5.89 -10.83 -36.74
N LEU A 32 4.89 -11.52 -36.20
CA LEU A 32 3.64 -11.92 -36.84
C LEU A 32 2.38 -11.21 -36.31
N ASP A 33 2.45 -10.45 -35.20
CA ASP A 33 1.28 -9.77 -34.63
C ASP A 33 1.58 -8.30 -34.35
N ASN A 34 0.77 -7.39 -34.90
CA ASN A 34 0.92 -5.93 -34.77
C ASN A 34 0.63 -5.42 -33.32
N SER A 35 0.57 -6.31 -32.34
CA SER A 35 0.33 -5.99 -30.93
C SER A 35 1.63 -5.93 -30.13
N SER A 36 2.53 -5.00 -30.49
CA SER A 36 3.74 -4.76 -29.69
C SER A 36 3.37 -4.39 -28.25
N LYS A 37 3.76 -5.23 -27.29
CA LYS A 37 3.54 -4.97 -25.87
C LYS A 37 4.78 -4.28 -25.32
N GLU A 38 4.60 -3.11 -24.73
CA GLU A 38 5.67 -2.51 -23.95
C GLU A 38 5.76 -3.25 -22.60
N VAL A 39 6.96 -3.46 -22.07
CA VAL A 39 7.24 -4.16 -20.80
C VAL A 39 8.38 -3.44 -20.08
N ILE A 40 8.30 -3.27 -18.77
CA ILE A 40 9.44 -2.85 -17.94
C ILE A 40 10.10 -4.11 -17.40
N LEU A 41 11.40 -4.22 -17.60
CA LEU A 41 12.22 -5.31 -17.09
C LEU A 41 13.10 -4.79 -15.95
N VAL A 42 13.21 -5.62 -14.91
CA VAL A 42 14.12 -5.41 -13.77
C VAL A 42 15.09 -6.58 -13.70
N GLY A 43 16.37 -6.28 -13.60
CA GLY A 43 17.41 -7.29 -13.42
C GLY A 43 18.78 -6.65 -13.19
N LYS A 44 19.65 -7.31 -12.43
CA LYS A 44 20.97 -6.77 -12.06
C LYS A 44 21.82 -6.50 -13.32
N GLY A 45 22.17 -5.24 -13.54
CA GLY A 45 23.02 -4.82 -14.67
C GLY A 45 22.33 -4.84 -16.04
N LEU A 46 21.01 -5.02 -16.11
CA LEU A 46 20.25 -5.12 -17.35
C LEU A 46 20.38 -3.89 -18.26
N GLY A 47 20.40 -2.70 -17.67
CA GLY A 47 20.58 -1.42 -18.38
C GLY A 47 22.04 -0.98 -18.51
N PHE A 48 22.99 -1.72 -17.94
CA PHE A 48 24.40 -1.32 -17.94
C PHE A 48 24.99 -1.35 -19.36
N ALA A 49 25.55 -0.22 -19.79
CA ALA A 49 26.11 -0.04 -21.13
C ALA A 49 25.11 -0.33 -22.28
N LYS A 50 23.81 -0.24 -22.01
CA LYS A 50 22.74 -0.37 -23.00
C LYS A 50 22.15 0.98 -23.38
N LYS A 51 21.52 1.04 -24.56
CA LYS A 51 20.80 2.22 -25.06
C LYS A 51 19.52 1.82 -25.78
N ALA A 52 18.66 2.80 -26.04
CA ALA A 52 17.48 2.61 -26.87
C ALA A 52 17.86 2.03 -28.25
N GLY A 53 17.12 1.00 -28.66
CA GLY A 53 17.34 0.23 -29.88
C GLY A 53 18.09 -1.09 -29.67
N ASP A 54 18.82 -1.27 -28.56
CA ASP A 54 19.54 -2.51 -28.29
C ASP A 54 18.57 -3.69 -28.06
N ILE A 55 18.98 -4.90 -28.44
CA ILE A 55 18.23 -6.13 -28.22
C ILE A 55 18.74 -6.83 -26.96
N ILE A 56 17.80 -7.38 -26.21
CA ILE A 56 17.98 -8.16 -25.01
C ILE A 56 17.47 -9.58 -25.31
N GLU A 57 18.40 -10.53 -25.40
CA GLU A 57 18.10 -11.95 -25.64
C GLU A 57 17.57 -12.60 -24.35
N ASN A 58 16.41 -13.27 -24.44
CA ASN A 58 15.67 -13.82 -23.30
C ASN A 58 16.48 -14.88 -22.51
N ASP A 59 17.25 -15.73 -23.20
CA ASP A 59 17.98 -16.85 -22.59
C ASP A 59 19.17 -16.43 -21.70
N SER A 60 19.55 -15.14 -21.68
CA SER A 60 20.76 -14.65 -21.01
C SER A 60 20.52 -14.05 -19.62
N LEU A 61 19.27 -14.00 -19.13
CA LEU A 61 18.91 -13.06 -18.08
C LEU A 61 18.13 -13.71 -16.93
N ASN A 62 18.58 -13.41 -15.72
CA ASN A 62 17.69 -13.38 -14.55
C ASN A 62 16.80 -12.14 -14.70
N ILE A 63 15.82 -12.21 -15.62
CA ILE A 63 14.75 -11.22 -15.70
C ILE A 63 13.84 -11.50 -14.52
N ASP A 64 13.98 -10.70 -13.47
CA ASP A 64 13.28 -11.01 -12.24
C ASP A 64 11.79 -10.69 -12.37
N LYS A 65 11.40 -9.63 -13.12
CA LYS A 65 9.99 -9.23 -13.27
C LYS A 65 9.67 -8.44 -14.55
N GLU A 66 8.51 -8.72 -15.13
CA GLU A 66 7.86 -7.99 -16.22
C GLU A 66 6.69 -7.13 -15.72
N PHE A 67 6.61 -5.87 -16.16
CA PHE A 67 5.49 -4.99 -15.82
C PHE A 67 5.06 -4.11 -16.99
N ILE A 68 3.79 -4.18 -17.42
CA ILE A 68 3.05 -3.05 -17.99
C ILE A 68 1.54 -3.23 -17.80
N PRO A 69 0.77 -2.14 -17.59
CA PRO A 69 -0.68 -2.19 -17.58
C PRO A 69 -1.26 -2.43 -18.98
N ALA A 70 -2.16 -3.42 -19.09
CA ALA A 70 -2.83 -3.83 -20.32
C ALA A 70 -3.95 -2.89 -20.82
N ASN A 71 -4.20 -1.74 -20.16
CA ASN A 71 -5.34 -0.85 -20.45
C ASN A 71 -4.89 0.56 -20.88
N ASP A 72 -5.60 1.14 -21.85
CA ASP A 72 -5.26 2.43 -22.50
C ASP A 72 -5.12 3.62 -21.53
N GLU A 73 -5.99 3.74 -20.52
CA GLU A 73 -5.97 4.87 -19.57
C GLU A 73 -4.72 4.87 -18.67
N LYS A 74 -4.36 3.71 -18.12
CA LYS A 74 -3.16 3.55 -17.27
C LYS A 74 -1.88 3.74 -18.09
N LYS A 75 -1.90 3.38 -19.38
CA LYS A 75 -0.79 3.60 -20.30
C LYS A 75 -0.52 5.09 -20.51
N GLU A 76 -1.56 5.91 -20.67
CA GLU A 76 -1.39 7.36 -20.85
C GLU A 76 -0.84 8.04 -19.59
N GLN A 77 -1.34 7.70 -18.40
CA GLN A 77 -0.80 8.20 -17.14
C GLN A 77 0.68 7.84 -16.96
N TYR A 78 1.06 6.60 -17.29
CA TYR A 78 2.44 6.17 -17.24
C TYR A 78 3.32 6.93 -18.24
N ASN A 79 2.84 7.16 -19.47
CA ASN A 79 3.55 7.95 -20.47
C ASN A 79 3.78 9.39 -20.01
N GLN A 80 2.83 9.99 -19.30
CA GLN A 80 2.98 11.32 -18.72
C GLN A 80 4.03 11.30 -17.60
N LEU A 81 3.99 10.33 -16.70
CA LEU A 81 4.98 10.15 -15.64
C LEU A 81 6.41 10.06 -16.20
N VAL A 82 6.62 9.28 -17.27
CA VAL A 82 7.94 9.13 -17.93
C VAL A 82 8.45 10.44 -18.55
N LYS A 83 7.56 11.41 -18.82
CA LYS A 83 7.93 12.74 -19.33
C LYS A 83 8.21 13.75 -18.22
N THR A 84 7.59 13.61 -17.05
CA THR A 84 7.63 14.60 -15.97
C THR A 84 8.58 14.22 -14.83
N VAL A 85 8.83 12.93 -14.62
CA VAL A 85 9.67 12.41 -13.53
C VAL A 85 11.04 11.99 -14.06
N ASN A 86 12.07 12.25 -13.25
CA ASN A 86 13.44 11.85 -13.56
C ASN A 86 13.54 10.31 -13.68
N GLU A 87 14.24 9.84 -14.71
CA GLU A 87 14.46 8.43 -15.02
C GLU A 87 15.07 7.64 -13.85
N GLU A 88 15.97 8.26 -13.07
CA GLU A 88 16.56 7.65 -11.88
C GLU A 88 15.52 7.36 -10.80
N ILE A 89 14.52 8.23 -10.62
CA ILE A 89 13.44 8.04 -9.64
C ILE A 89 12.51 6.91 -10.11
N ILE A 90 12.20 6.86 -11.40
CA ILE A 90 11.40 5.77 -11.99
C ILE A 90 12.11 4.43 -11.81
N GLY A 91 13.42 4.38 -12.11
CA GLY A 91 14.23 3.19 -11.92
C GLY A 91 14.29 2.74 -10.46
N LEU A 92 14.64 3.64 -9.55
CA LEU A 92 14.69 3.38 -8.10
C LEU A 92 13.34 2.87 -7.56
N THR A 93 12.24 3.52 -7.94
CA THR A 93 10.91 3.11 -7.49
C THR A 93 10.54 1.72 -8.02
N THR A 94 10.94 1.41 -9.25
CA THR A 94 10.72 0.08 -9.83
C THR A 94 11.53 -0.99 -9.09
N GLU A 95 12.78 -0.70 -8.70
CA GLU A 95 13.59 -1.59 -7.86
C GLU A 95 12.95 -1.82 -6.48
N ILE A 96 12.45 -0.75 -5.85
CA ILE A 96 11.71 -0.84 -4.58
C ILE A 96 10.49 -1.76 -4.72
N ILE A 97 9.67 -1.56 -5.75
CA ILE A 97 8.48 -2.38 -5.99
C ILE A 97 8.86 -3.85 -6.23
N ALA A 98 9.95 -4.09 -6.96
CA ALA A 98 10.46 -5.43 -7.19
C ALA A 98 10.88 -6.11 -5.87
N MET A 99 11.63 -5.40 -5.02
CA MET A 99 12.04 -5.87 -3.68
C MET A 99 10.82 -6.18 -2.79
N VAL A 100 9.85 -5.26 -2.71
CA VAL A 100 8.64 -5.45 -1.89
C VAL A 100 7.87 -6.68 -2.35
N SER A 101 7.67 -6.83 -3.66
CA SER A 101 6.95 -7.98 -4.22
C SER A 101 7.72 -9.31 -4.01
N GLU A 102 9.05 -9.29 -4.01
CA GLU A 102 9.87 -10.48 -3.74
C GLU A 102 9.78 -10.88 -2.27
N GLU A 103 9.95 -9.94 -1.34
CA GLU A 103 9.87 -10.22 0.10
C GLU A 103 8.48 -10.64 0.57
N LEU A 104 7.42 -10.15 -0.09
CA LEU A 104 6.06 -10.61 0.17
C LEU A 104 5.74 -11.94 -0.52
N ASN A 105 6.53 -12.35 -1.52
CA ASN A 105 6.19 -13.44 -2.43
C ASN A 105 4.78 -13.29 -3.04
N GLU A 106 4.43 -12.05 -3.42
CA GLU A 106 3.11 -11.65 -3.91
C GLU A 106 3.25 -10.68 -5.10
N GLU A 107 2.30 -10.74 -6.02
CA GLU A 107 2.17 -9.71 -7.06
C GLU A 107 1.36 -8.51 -6.55
N LEU A 108 1.92 -7.31 -6.73
CA LEU A 108 1.25 -6.05 -6.38
C LEU A 108 0.45 -5.50 -7.56
N ASP A 109 -0.58 -4.70 -7.27
CA ASP A 109 -1.30 -3.98 -8.33
C ASP A 109 -0.35 -3.09 -9.13
N LYS A 110 -0.36 -3.23 -10.46
CA LYS A 110 0.56 -2.54 -11.37
C LYS A 110 0.44 -1.01 -11.30
N HIS A 111 -0.66 -0.46 -10.77
CA HIS A 111 -0.81 0.98 -10.55
C HIS A 111 0.17 1.54 -9.51
N ILE A 112 0.77 0.69 -8.65
CA ILE A 112 1.80 1.13 -7.71
C ILE A 112 2.99 1.80 -8.39
N HIS A 113 3.37 1.38 -9.60
CA HIS A 113 4.45 2.00 -10.37
C HIS A 113 4.17 3.46 -10.72
N ILE A 114 2.90 3.83 -10.85
CA ILE A 114 2.51 5.23 -11.10
C ILE A 114 2.42 5.95 -9.76
N ALA A 115 1.59 5.42 -8.85
CA ALA A 115 1.26 6.09 -7.60
C ALA A 115 2.46 6.29 -6.67
N LEU A 116 3.31 5.28 -6.52
CA LEU A 116 4.49 5.36 -5.65
C LEU A 116 5.60 6.23 -6.27
N THR A 117 5.77 6.17 -7.60
CA THR A 117 6.79 6.99 -8.28
C THR A 117 6.45 8.47 -8.19
N ASP A 118 5.18 8.83 -8.41
CA ASP A 118 4.72 10.22 -8.26
C ASP A 118 4.87 10.69 -6.81
N HIS A 119 4.48 9.85 -5.84
CA HIS A 119 4.65 10.13 -4.42
C HIS A 119 6.12 10.37 -4.03
N ILE A 120 7.04 9.47 -4.41
CA ILE A 120 8.48 9.62 -4.10
C ILE A 120 9.05 10.86 -4.77
N ALA A 121 8.72 11.12 -6.05
CA ALA A 121 9.17 12.31 -6.75
C ALA A 121 8.72 13.59 -6.04
N PHE A 122 7.46 13.64 -5.61
CA PHE A 122 6.89 14.77 -4.88
C PHE A 122 7.47 14.91 -3.46
N ALA A 123 7.62 13.81 -2.72
CA ALA A 123 8.20 13.81 -1.39
C ALA A 123 9.65 14.32 -1.40
N LEU A 124 10.48 13.82 -2.31
CA LEU A 124 11.86 14.29 -2.48
C LEU A 124 11.94 15.78 -2.82
N LYS A 125 11.03 16.26 -3.69
CA LYS A 125 10.93 17.69 -3.99
C LYS A 125 10.60 18.49 -2.72
N ARG A 126 9.60 18.05 -1.96
CA ARG A 126 9.18 18.75 -0.74
C ARG A 126 10.27 18.82 0.32
N ILE A 127 10.99 17.72 0.53
CA ILE A 127 12.08 17.64 1.51
C ILE A 127 13.22 18.58 1.10
N LYS A 128 13.58 18.62 -0.19
CA LYS A 128 14.58 19.59 -0.70
C LYS A 128 14.17 21.04 -0.51
N GLU A 129 12.87 21.33 -0.57
CA GLU A 129 12.31 22.67 -0.32
C GLU A 129 12.18 22.99 1.18
N GLY A 130 12.60 22.08 2.08
CA GLY A 130 12.56 22.27 3.53
C GLY A 130 11.16 22.15 4.13
N MET A 131 10.20 21.57 3.39
CA MET A 131 8.85 21.36 3.91
C MET A 131 8.81 20.15 4.85
N GLU A 132 8.22 20.36 6.02
CA GLU A 132 7.97 19.28 6.97
C GLU A 132 6.94 18.30 6.40
N ILE A 133 7.20 17.00 6.61
CA ILE A 133 6.30 15.92 6.28
C ILE A 133 6.07 15.11 7.55
N SER A 134 4.84 15.21 8.06
CA SER A 134 4.37 14.44 9.20
C SER A 134 3.16 13.62 8.80
N ASN A 135 3.09 12.38 9.28
CA ASN A 135 1.95 11.51 9.09
C ASN A 135 1.12 11.49 10.39
N PRO A 136 -0.09 12.08 10.40
CA PRO A 136 -0.88 12.24 11.62
C PRO A 136 -1.48 10.94 12.15
N PHE A 137 -1.37 9.83 11.40
CA PHE A 137 -1.87 8.50 11.78
C PHE A 137 -0.78 7.44 11.62
N LEU A 138 0.47 7.83 11.89
CA LEU A 138 1.63 6.94 11.89
C LEU A 138 1.50 5.77 12.90
N PRO A 139 1.02 5.97 14.14
CA PRO A 139 0.84 4.87 15.10
C PRO A 139 -0.12 3.79 14.60
N GLU A 140 -1.24 4.20 14.01
CA GLU A 140 -2.22 3.31 13.39
C GLU A 140 -1.60 2.59 12.19
N THR A 141 -0.89 3.34 11.32
CA THR A 141 -0.19 2.76 10.16
C THR A 141 0.76 1.63 10.56
N LYS A 142 1.61 1.87 11.58
CA LYS A 142 2.55 0.87 12.12
C LYS A 142 1.84 -0.36 12.68
N THR A 143 0.71 -0.14 13.34
CA THR A 143 -0.05 -1.20 14.02
C THR A 143 -0.83 -2.04 13.01
N LEU A 144 -1.45 -1.41 12.01
CA LEU A 144 -2.30 -2.07 11.02
C LEU A 144 -1.49 -2.81 9.96
N TYR A 145 -0.35 -2.26 9.55
CA TYR A 145 0.39 -2.67 8.36
C TYR A 145 1.86 -2.92 8.69
N ASN A 146 2.13 -3.71 9.73
CA ASN A 146 3.48 -3.92 10.26
C ASN A 146 4.46 -4.47 9.21
N GLU A 147 4.02 -5.46 8.42
CA GLU A 147 4.82 -6.05 7.35
C GLU A 147 5.14 -5.02 6.26
N GLU A 148 4.13 -4.29 5.78
CA GLU A 148 4.32 -3.22 4.81
C GLU A 148 5.20 -2.08 5.37
N TYR A 149 5.11 -1.78 6.66
CA TYR A 149 5.93 -0.77 7.33
C TYR A 149 7.40 -1.18 7.39
N ARG A 150 7.67 -2.46 7.67
CA ARG A 150 9.03 -3.03 7.61
C ARG A 150 9.63 -2.91 6.21
N LEU A 151 8.84 -3.16 5.18
CA LEU A 151 9.27 -3.04 3.77
C LEU A 151 9.43 -1.58 3.34
N ALA A 152 8.55 -0.69 3.82
CA ALA A 152 8.67 0.75 3.59
C ALA A 152 9.96 1.33 4.19
N LYS A 153 10.41 0.83 5.34
CA LYS A 153 11.73 1.22 5.89
C LYS A 153 12.88 0.87 4.96
N LYS A 154 12.90 -0.35 4.43
CA LYS A 154 13.91 -0.78 3.44
C LYS A 154 13.84 0.08 2.17
N ALA A 155 12.63 0.40 1.71
CA ALA A 155 12.43 1.30 0.58
C ALA A 155 13.03 2.70 0.86
N VAL A 156 12.81 3.23 2.07
CA VAL A 156 13.39 4.51 2.49
C VAL A 156 14.92 4.45 2.53
N GLU A 157 15.51 3.38 3.08
CA GLU A 157 16.98 3.20 3.07
C GLU A 157 17.55 3.25 1.63
N MET A 158 16.89 2.59 0.67
CA MET A 158 17.27 2.66 -0.74
C MET A 158 17.15 4.08 -1.32
N ILE A 159 16.11 4.83 -0.92
CA ILE A 159 15.90 6.23 -1.35
C ILE A 159 16.98 7.13 -0.77
N GLU A 160 17.29 7.00 0.51
CA GLU A 160 18.34 7.77 1.19
C GLU A 160 19.71 7.52 0.57
N GLU A 161 20.06 6.24 0.34
CA GLU A 161 21.34 5.86 -0.29
C GLU A 161 21.48 6.47 -1.69
N ARG A 162 20.41 6.44 -2.48
CA ARG A 162 20.45 6.90 -3.88
C ARG A 162 20.39 8.42 -4.01
N SER A 163 19.61 9.08 -3.16
CA SER A 163 19.36 10.52 -3.26
C SER A 163 20.28 11.37 -2.37
N GLY A 164 20.88 10.77 -1.34
CA GLY A 164 21.66 11.48 -0.31
C GLY A 164 20.81 12.37 0.61
N ILE A 165 19.48 12.19 0.62
CA ILE A 165 18.54 13.04 1.35
C ILE A 165 17.94 12.22 2.49
N PRO A 166 18.02 12.70 3.75
CA PRO A 166 17.35 12.03 4.86
C PRO A 166 15.83 12.13 4.71
N ILE A 167 15.15 11.01 4.91
CA ILE A 167 13.71 10.89 4.74
C ILE A 167 13.03 10.83 6.13
N PRO A 168 12.03 11.69 6.39
CA PRO A 168 11.35 11.72 7.68
C PRO A 168 10.48 10.47 7.89
N GLU A 169 10.26 10.08 9.15
CA GLU A 169 9.48 8.87 9.48
C GLU A 169 8.04 8.92 8.94
N GLY A 170 7.46 10.12 8.77
CA GLY A 170 6.15 10.29 8.15
C GLY A 170 6.05 9.69 6.75
N GLU A 171 7.13 9.78 5.96
CA GLU A 171 7.20 9.21 4.61
C GLU A 171 7.27 7.68 4.62
N VAL A 172 7.91 7.08 5.63
CA VAL A 172 7.83 5.62 5.85
C VAL A 172 6.36 5.20 5.99
N GLY A 173 5.58 5.98 6.75
CA GLY A 173 4.14 5.77 6.89
C GLY A 173 3.37 5.92 5.58
N PHE A 174 3.67 6.91 4.74
CA PHE A 174 2.97 7.06 3.46
C PHE A 174 3.33 5.96 2.46
N ILE A 175 4.61 5.59 2.35
CA ILE A 175 5.06 4.47 1.51
C ILE A 175 4.38 3.17 1.95
N THR A 176 4.22 2.95 3.26
CA THR A 176 3.47 1.81 3.80
C THR A 176 2.05 1.72 3.23
N LEU A 177 1.35 2.85 3.14
CA LEU A 177 -0.02 2.91 2.63
C LEU A 177 -0.09 2.69 1.12
N HIS A 178 0.92 3.15 0.37
CA HIS A 178 1.05 2.82 -1.06
C HIS A 178 1.25 1.33 -1.28
N ILE A 179 2.14 0.69 -0.50
CA ILE A 179 2.37 -0.76 -0.55
C ILE A 179 1.07 -1.50 -0.19
N HIS A 180 0.43 -1.15 0.94
CA HIS A 180 -0.80 -1.80 1.37
C HIS A 180 -1.95 -1.65 0.35
N GLY A 181 -2.13 -0.44 -0.19
CA GLY A 181 -3.15 -0.17 -1.19
C GLY A 181 -2.95 -0.98 -2.48
N ALA A 182 -1.70 -1.20 -2.88
CA ALA A 182 -1.36 -2.03 -4.03
C ALA A 182 -1.50 -3.53 -3.75
N ARG A 183 -1.07 -3.98 -2.56
CA ARG A 183 -1.16 -5.37 -2.12
C ARG A 183 -2.61 -5.84 -2.04
N THR A 184 -3.49 -5.00 -1.51
CA THR A 184 -4.94 -5.28 -1.39
C THR A 184 -5.73 -4.99 -2.67
N LYS A 185 -5.11 -4.34 -3.67
CA LYS A 185 -5.76 -3.86 -4.91
C LYS A 185 -6.90 -2.87 -4.66
N GLN A 186 -6.91 -2.21 -3.50
CA GLN A 186 -7.95 -1.23 -3.15
C GLN A 186 -7.48 0.24 -3.28
N GLY A 187 -6.18 0.45 -3.56
CA GLY A 187 -5.59 1.76 -3.79
C GLY A 187 -5.23 2.52 -2.51
N VAL A 188 -4.25 3.42 -2.63
CA VAL A 188 -3.71 4.19 -1.50
C VAL A 188 -4.76 5.11 -0.87
N SER A 189 -5.63 5.73 -1.66
CA SER A 189 -6.64 6.68 -1.16
C SER A 189 -7.57 6.04 -0.13
N ARG A 190 -7.91 4.76 -0.34
CA ARG A 190 -8.72 4.01 0.61
C ARG A 190 -7.94 3.65 1.87
N ALA A 191 -6.69 3.19 1.74
CA ALA A 191 -5.81 2.91 2.89
C ALA A 191 -5.65 4.15 3.80
N VAL A 192 -5.43 5.32 3.19
CA VAL A 192 -5.37 6.62 3.90
C VAL A 192 -6.70 6.94 4.57
N LYS A 193 -7.83 6.85 3.85
CA LYS A 193 -9.16 7.12 4.40
C LYS A 193 -9.45 6.23 5.62
N TYR A 194 -9.13 4.95 5.53
CA TYR A 194 -9.33 3.97 6.58
C TYR A 194 -8.48 4.24 7.82
N THR A 195 -7.19 4.48 7.61
CA THR A 195 -6.25 4.72 8.71
C THR A 195 -6.59 6.03 9.44
N SER A 196 -6.96 7.08 8.69
CA SER A 196 -7.48 8.34 9.25
C SER A 196 -8.75 8.12 10.08
N LEU A 197 -9.71 7.34 9.58
CA LEU A 197 -10.95 7.07 10.30
C LEU A 197 -10.68 6.31 11.61
N ILE A 198 -9.79 5.31 11.59
CA ILE A 198 -9.41 4.59 12.81
C ILE A 198 -8.78 5.54 13.83
N LYS A 199 -7.89 6.42 13.41
CA LYS A 199 -7.30 7.46 14.26
C LYS A 199 -8.36 8.37 14.88
N GLU A 200 -9.30 8.87 14.08
CA GLU A 200 -10.43 9.70 14.55
C GLU A 200 -11.30 8.95 15.57
N MET A 201 -11.54 7.66 15.36
CA MET A 201 -12.29 6.82 16.29
C MET A 201 -11.53 6.60 17.61
N ILE A 202 -10.21 6.43 17.56
CA ILE A 202 -9.38 6.27 18.77
C ILE A 202 -9.38 7.56 19.57
N ASP A 203 -9.11 8.71 18.93
CA ASP A 203 -9.15 10.02 19.59
C ASP A 203 -10.51 10.24 20.28
N PHE A 204 -11.59 9.85 19.60
CA PHE A 204 -12.94 9.94 20.15
C PHE A 204 -13.11 9.05 21.39
N ILE A 205 -12.64 7.80 21.34
CA ILE A 205 -12.73 6.86 22.47
C ILE A 205 -11.92 7.37 23.66
N GLU A 206 -10.68 7.81 23.44
CA GLU A 206 -9.82 8.39 24.48
C GLU A 206 -10.47 9.60 25.14
N GLY A 207 -11.01 10.51 24.34
CA GLY A 207 -11.72 11.69 24.84
C GLY A 207 -13.01 11.36 25.60
N ARG A 208 -13.77 10.34 25.16
CA ARG A 208 -15.03 9.96 25.83
C ARG A 208 -14.83 9.15 27.11
N LEU A 209 -13.74 8.40 27.19
CA LEU A 209 -13.38 7.63 28.37
C LEU A 209 -12.44 8.40 29.32
N GLU A 210 -11.94 9.57 28.92
CA GLU A 210 -10.96 10.37 29.66
C GLU A 210 -9.68 9.57 29.99
N ILE A 211 -9.22 8.78 29.01
CA ILE A 211 -8.03 7.92 29.12
C ILE A 211 -6.98 8.33 28.10
N ALA A 212 -5.73 7.94 28.35
CA ALA A 212 -4.65 7.97 27.36
C ALA A 212 -4.08 6.56 27.23
N ILE A 213 -4.07 6.03 26.01
CA ILE A 213 -3.60 4.69 25.70
C ILE A 213 -2.23 4.81 25.05
N SER A 214 -1.20 4.21 25.66
CA SER A 214 0.12 4.17 25.04
C SER A 214 0.07 3.42 23.70
N HIS A 215 0.58 4.04 22.64
CA HIS A 215 0.59 3.48 21.28
C HIS A 215 1.41 2.18 21.16
N ASP A 216 2.39 1.97 22.05
CA ASP A 216 3.20 0.74 22.08
C ASP A 216 2.54 -0.37 22.93
N SER A 217 1.37 -0.11 23.51
CA SER A 217 0.68 -1.07 24.37
C SER A 217 -0.11 -2.11 23.59
N LEU A 218 -0.23 -3.30 24.19
CA LEU A 218 -1.08 -4.37 23.66
C LEU A 218 -2.57 -3.97 23.62
N ASN A 219 -3.01 -3.06 24.51
CA ASN A 219 -4.37 -2.55 24.51
C ASN A 219 -4.64 -1.69 23.27
N TYR A 220 -3.69 -0.83 22.91
CA TYR A 220 -3.76 -0.03 21.68
C TYR A 220 -3.83 -0.92 20.43
N ALA A 221 -2.90 -1.87 20.31
CA ALA A 221 -2.87 -2.78 19.17
C ALA A 221 -4.18 -3.58 18.99
N ARG A 222 -4.78 -4.02 20.10
CA ARG A 222 -6.08 -4.70 20.10
C ARG A 222 -7.20 -3.77 19.68
N LEU A 223 -7.25 -2.55 20.22
CA LEU A 223 -8.28 -1.58 19.87
C LEU A 223 -8.24 -1.28 18.38
N VAL A 224 -7.07 -0.89 17.86
CA VAL A 224 -6.83 -0.64 16.43
C VAL A 224 -7.32 -1.82 15.57
N SER A 225 -6.96 -3.05 15.95
CA SER A 225 -7.37 -4.25 15.23
C SER A 225 -8.89 -4.46 15.24
N HIS A 226 -9.55 -4.28 16.39
CA HIS A 226 -11.00 -4.43 16.52
C HIS A 226 -11.75 -3.38 15.70
N LEU A 227 -11.28 -2.13 15.70
CA LEU A 227 -11.86 -1.06 14.88
C LEU A 227 -11.69 -1.35 13.39
N ARG A 228 -10.49 -1.77 12.95
CA ARG A 228 -10.26 -2.18 11.55
C ARG A 228 -11.25 -3.26 11.12
N PHE A 229 -11.35 -4.34 11.88
CA PHE A 229 -12.24 -5.44 11.53
C PHE A 229 -13.72 -5.04 11.57
N ALA A 230 -14.12 -4.14 12.47
CA ALA A 230 -15.48 -3.60 12.48
C ALA A 230 -15.77 -2.82 11.19
N LEU A 231 -14.87 -1.92 10.77
CA LEU A 231 -15.02 -1.17 9.52
C LEU A 231 -15.11 -2.10 8.29
N GLU A 232 -14.26 -3.13 8.22
CA GLU A 232 -14.31 -4.13 7.14
C GLU A 232 -15.66 -4.87 7.08
N ARG A 233 -16.22 -5.24 8.24
CA ARG A 233 -17.53 -5.90 8.31
C ARG A 233 -18.68 -4.96 7.92
N ILE A 234 -18.66 -3.73 8.41
CA ILE A 234 -19.64 -2.69 8.11
C ILE A 234 -19.67 -2.44 6.60
N GLU A 235 -18.52 -2.30 5.95
CA GLU A 235 -18.46 -2.04 4.52
C GLU A 235 -18.83 -3.24 3.65
N THR A 236 -18.47 -4.46 4.07
CA THR A 236 -18.85 -5.66 3.32
C THR A 236 -20.30 -6.08 3.55
N ASN A 237 -21.05 -5.31 4.36
CA ASN A 237 -22.41 -5.60 4.80
C ASN A 237 -22.57 -7.03 5.34
N LYS A 238 -21.51 -7.57 5.96
CA LYS A 238 -21.53 -8.88 6.60
C LYS A 238 -22.13 -8.72 7.99
N ILE A 239 -23.45 -8.73 8.04
CA ILE A 239 -24.20 -8.66 9.29
C ILE A 239 -23.96 -9.94 10.08
N ASN A 240 -23.20 -9.83 11.16
CA ASN A 240 -23.06 -10.89 12.16
C ASN A 240 -24.06 -10.61 13.27
N GLN A 241 -25.05 -11.48 13.45
CA GLN A 241 -25.95 -11.37 14.59
C GLN A 241 -25.16 -11.40 15.89
N ASN A 242 -25.50 -10.51 16.80
CA ASN A 242 -24.98 -10.47 18.15
C ASN A 242 -26.05 -11.04 19.10
N PRO A 243 -25.96 -12.32 19.48
CA PRO A 243 -26.98 -12.97 20.32
C PRO A 243 -27.07 -12.37 21.73
N LEU A 244 -26.11 -11.52 22.12
CA LEU A 244 -26.05 -10.86 23.42
C LEU A 244 -26.44 -9.38 23.35
N LEU A 245 -26.92 -8.88 22.20
CA LEU A 245 -27.16 -7.45 21.97
C LEU A 245 -28.03 -6.82 23.07
N GLU A 246 -29.19 -7.40 23.37
CA GLU A 246 -30.09 -6.84 24.39
C GLU A 246 -29.46 -6.82 25.77
N LYS A 247 -28.71 -7.88 26.12
CA LYS A 247 -27.96 -7.92 27.38
C LYS A 247 -26.83 -6.88 27.41
N ILE A 248 -26.17 -6.61 26.29
CA ILE A 248 -25.14 -5.57 26.17
C ILE A 248 -25.77 -4.19 26.36
N LYS A 249 -26.93 -3.93 25.74
CA LYS A 249 -27.69 -2.68 25.92
C LYS A 249 -28.07 -2.46 27.39
N ASP A 250 -28.46 -3.52 28.09
CA ASP A 250 -28.88 -3.45 29.49
C ASP A 250 -27.70 -3.37 30.48
N ASP A 251 -26.70 -4.22 30.35
CA ASP A 251 -25.60 -4.36 31.30
C ASP A 251 -24.46 -3.35 31.05
N LEU A 252 -24.22 -2.98 29.78
CA LEU A 252 -23.06 -2.18 29.34
C LEU A 252 -23.47 -0.80 28.80
N LYS A 253 -24.47 -0.16 29.40
CA LYS A 253 -25.12 1.08 28.93
C LYS A 253 -24.15 2.16 28.45
N GLN A 254 -23.15 2.50 29.27
CA GLN A 254 -22.18 3.54 28.92
C GLN A 254 -21.34 3.16 27.69
N SER A 255 -20.88 1.92 27.62
CA SER A 255 -20.06 1.43 26.52
C SER A 255 -20.88 1.27 25.23
N TYR A 256 -22.17 0.93 25.34
CA TYR A 256 -23.10 0.93 24.21
C TYR A 256 -23.38 2.34 23.70
N GLN A 257 -23.60 3.31 24.58
CA GLN A 257 -23.77 4.71 24.20
C GLN A 257 -22.54 5.25 23.43
N ILE A 258 -21.32 4.96 23.90
CA ILE A 258 -20.11 5.36 23.16
C ILE A 258 -20.04 4.67 21.78
N ALA A 259 -20.49 3.41 21.68
CA ALA A 259 -20.57 2.72 20.40
C ALA A 259 -21.62 3.33 19.44
N GLU A 260 -22.74 3.85 19.96
CA GLU A 260 -23.71 4.61 19.17
C GLU A 260 -23.12 5.93 18.66
N GLU A 261 -22.44 6.69 19.53
CA GLU A 261 -21.79 7.93 19.11
C GLU A 261 -20.65 7.68 18.09
N LEU A 262 -19.89 6.59 18.24
CA LEU A 262 -18.93 6.13 17.23
C LEU A 262 -19.61 5.77 15.91
N SER A 263 -20.81 5.19 15.95
CA SER A 263 -21.54 4.83 14.74
C SER A 263 -21.94 6.06 13.91
N ASP A 264 -22.25 7.18 14.57
CA ASP A 264 -22.51 8.45 13.90
C ASP A 264 -21.25 9.01 13.21
N LEU A 265 -20.07 8.85 13.84
CA LEU A 265 -18.79 9.22 13.25
C LEU A 265 -18.50 8.39 12.00
N ILE A 266 -18.70 7.06 12.07
CA ILE A 266 -18.55 6.16 10.92
C ILE A 266 -19.51 6.56 9.79
N TYR A 267 -20.78 6.81 10.11
CA TYR A 267 -21.79 7.21 9.13
C TYR A 267 -21.38 8.51 8.40
N LYS A 268 -20.91 9.52 9.12
CA LYS A 268 -20.44 10.79 8.51
C LYS A 268 -19.28 10.59 7.53
N ARG A 269 -18.44 9.56 7.74
CA ARG A 269 -17.24 9.32 6.92
C ARG A 269 -17.47 8.35 5.76
N LEU A 270 -18.32 7.35 5.96
CA LEU A 270 -18.54 6.25 5.02
C LEU A 270 -19.92 6.29 4.36
N GLU A 271 -20.87 7.07 4.88
CA GLU A 271 -22.28 7.07 4.48
C GLU A 271 -22.95 5.69 4.62
N ILE A 272 -22.44 4.87 5.54
CA ILE A 272 -22.95 3.52 5.84
C ILE A 272 -23.51 3.51 7.25
N VAL A 273 -24.75 3.03 7.38
CA VAL A 273 -25.39 2.85 8.68
C VAL A 273 -24.78 1.63 9.37
N VAL A 274 -24.27 1.82 10.58
CA VAL A 274 -23.70 0.73 11.38
C VAL A 274 -24.85 -0.10 11.97
N PRO A 275 -24.91 -1.42 11.73
CA PRO A 275 -25.91 -2.29 12.34
C PRO A 275 -25.81 -2.32 13.87
N ASP A 276 -26.94 -2.47 14.55
CA ASP A 276 -26.98 -2.55 16.02
C ASP A 276 -26.10 -3.68 16.58
N ASP A 277 -26.01 -4.81 15.88
CA ASP A 277 -25.15 -5.93 16.26
C ASP A 277 -23.66 -5.52 16.32
N GLU A 278 -23.20 -4.72 15.36
CA GLU A 278 -21.83 -4.19 15.31
C GLU A 278 -21.60 -3.15 16.42
N LYS A 279 -22.60 -2.30 16.71
CA LYS A 279 -22.55 -1.42 17.89
C LYS A 279 -22.39 -2.24 19.18
N GLY A 280 -23.08 -3.38 19.27
CA GLY A 280 -22.92 -4.33 20.39
C GLY A 280 -21.50 -4.88 20.51
N TYR A 281 -20.88 -5.31 19.41
CA TYR A 281 -19.50 -5.78 19.41
C TYR A 281 -18.50 -4.66 19.78
N LEU A 282 -18.68 -3.46 19.24
CA LEU A 282 -17.89 -2.29 19.62
C LEU A 282 -18.02 -2.01 21.13
N ALA A 283 -19.23 -2.02 21.67
CA ALA A 283 -19.50 -1.82 23.10
C ALA A 283 -18.77 -2.85 23.98
N MET A 284 -18.72 -4.12 23.57
CA MET A 284 -17.96 -5.15 24.29
C MET A 284 -16.45 -4.86 24.30
N HIS A 285 -15.88 -4.40 23.18
CA HIS A 285 -14.46 -4.06 23.10
C HIS A 285 -14.12 -2.82 23.93
N LEU A 286 -15.00 -1.82 23.94
CA LEU A 286 -14.88 -0.64 24.79
C LEU A 286 -14.96 -0.99 26.29
N GLU A 287 -15.90 -1.85 26.67
CA GLU A 287 -16.04 -2.29 28.05
C GLU A 287 -14.80 -3.05 28.53
N ARG A 288 -14.25 -3.91 27.66
CA ARG A 288 -13.00 -4.61 27.95
C ARG A 288 -11.82 -3.64 28.08
N LEU A 289 -11.74 -2.61 27.23
CA LEU A 289 -10.69 -1.60 27.31
C LEU A 289 -10.72 -0.90 28.67
N LYS A 290 -11.90 -0.45 29.12
CA LYS A 290 -12.09 0.18 30.44
C LYS A 290 -11.56 -0.70 31.58
N LYS A 291 -11.94 -1.98 31.60
CA LYS A 291 -11.54 -2.93 32.66
C LYS A 291 -10.06 -3.27 32.72
N ASN A 292 -9.29 -3.08 31.64
CA ASN A 292 -7.85 -3.36 31.62
C ASN A 292 -7.00 -2.11 31.93
N LEU A 293 -7.65 -0.97 32.19
CA LEU A 293 -7.01 0.29 32.58
C LEU A 293 -7.14 0.55 34.09
N ASP A 294 -8.03 -0.18 34.77
CA ASP A 294 -8.13 -0.31 36.24
C ASP A 294 -7.19 -1.41 36.78
#